data_AF-A0A8S9QPM9-F1
#
_entry.id   AF-A0A8S9QPM9-F1
#
_cell.length_a   1.000
_cell.length_b   1.000
_cell.length_c   1.000
_cell.angle_alpha   90.00
_cell.angle_beta   90.00
_cell.angle_gamma   90.00
#
_symmetry.space_group_name_H-M   'P 1'
#
loop_
_entity.id
_entity.type
_entity.pdbx_description
1 polymer ?
#
loop_
_entity_poly.entity_id
_entity_poly.type
_entity_poly.pdbx_seq_one_letter_code
_entity_poly.pdbx_strand_id
1 'polypeptide(L)'
;MYDLSVDDLEEDGSLSSVTATEDVNTSIDIHSRGWTSAYIYLDQPAFLGCTPPGGPEAMVQQRRWGTGMLEILFNKHSPLIGIFSQKLRFRQRLAYIHVFTWGLRSIPELVYCLLPSYCLLHNSALFPKVSR
;
A
#
# COMPACT_ATOMS: atom_id res chain seq x y z
N MET A 1 21.32 13.33 -16.97
CA MET A 1 20.35 12.67 -16.09
C MET A 1 21.06 12.62 -14.75
N TYR A 2 20.69 13.50 -13.81
CA TYR A 2 21.30 13.49 -12.48
C TYR A 2 20.73 12.28 -11.75
N ASP A 3 21.60 11.41 -11.27
CA ASP A 3 21.22 10.27 -10.43
C ASP A 3 20.94 10.84 -9.04
N LEU A 4 19.80 10.50 -8.45
CA LEU A 4 19.49 10.91 -7.08
C LEU A 4 20.33 10.01 -6.17
N SER A 5 21.35 10.57 -5.50
CA SER A 5 22.17 9.77 -4.58
C SER A 5 21.39 9.55 -3.27
N VAL A 6 21.73 8.48 -2.55
CA VAL A 6 21.15 8.20 -1.22
C VAL A 6 21.48 9.34 -0.25
N ASP A 7 22.63 9.99 -0.44
CA ASP A 7 23.09 11.11 0.40
C ASP A 7 22.17 12.35 0.26
N ASP A 8 21.62 12.60 -0.93
CA ASP A 8 20.68 13.72 -1.17
C ASP A 8 19.36 13.55 -0.40
N LEU A 9 18.97 12.31 -0.07
CA LEU A 9 17.76 11.97 0.68
C LEU A 9 17.97 11.93 2.20
N GLU A 10 19.21 11.74 2.64
CA GLU A 10 19.58 11.82 4.07
C GLU A 10 19.75 13.28 4.52
N GLU A 11 20.30 14.16 3.66
CA GLU A 11 20.56 15.57 4.01
C GLU A 11 19.29 16.41 4.24
N ASP A 12 18.18 16.09 3.56
CA ASP A 12 16.95 16.89 3.62
C ASP A 12 15.95 16.46 4.70
N GLY A 13 16.25 15.38 5.43
CA GLY A 13 15.37 14.81 6.45
C GLY A 13 14.16 14.04 5.93
N SER A 14 14.07 13.72 4.63
CA SER A 14 13.01 12.89 4.02
C SER A 14 13.03 11.46 4.56
N LEU A 15 14.18 10.97 5.02
CA LEU A 15 14.31 9.72 5.78
C LEU A 15 13.79 9.80 7.24
N SER A 16 13.20 10.92 7.67
CA SER A 16 12.70 11.07 9.05
C SER A 16 11.22 10.66 9.19
N SER A 17 10.97 9.36 9.36
CA SER A 17 10.03 8.83 10.35
C SER A 17 9.94 7.31 10.25
N VAL A 18 10.21 6.66 11.38
CA VAL A 18 10.09 5.21 11.63
C VAL A 18 8.65 4.77 11.33
N THR A 19 8.38 4.29 10.12
CA THR A 19 7.09 3.75 9.69
C THR A 19 7.38 2.51 8.88
N ALA A 20 6.60 1.45 9.04
CA ALA A 20 6.85 0.15 8.38
C ALA A 20 6.76 0.20 6.84
N THR A 21 6.57 1.38 6.26
CA THR A 21 6.40 1.66 4.83
C THR A 21 7.08 2.99 4.46
N GLU A 22 8.26 3.21 5.03
CA GLU A 22 9.16 4.31 4.70
C GLU A 22 9.46 4.38 3.19
N ASP A 23 9.59 3.24 2.53
CA ASP A 23 9.81 3.08 1.10
C ASP A 23 8.72 3.76 0.25
N VAL A 24 7.45 3.58 0.60
CA VAL A 24 6.33 4.23 -0.10
C VAL A 24 6.33 5.73 0.18
N ASN A 25 6.60 6.17 1.41
CA ASN A 25 6.67 7.60 1.75
C ASN A 25 7.75 8.32 0.93
N THR A 26 8.97 7.77 0.92
CA THR A 26 10.09 8.30 0.14
C THR A 26 9.76 8.31 -1.35
N SER A 27 9.12 7.26 -1.87
CA SER A 27 8.72 7.22 -3.29
C SER A 27 7.75 8.35 -3.67
N ILE A 28 6.81 8.68 -2.78
CA ILE A 28 5.82 9.74 -3.01
C ILE A 28 6.50 11.10 -2.94
N ASP A 29 7.43 11.30 -1.99
CA ASP A 29 8.21 12.53 -1.89
C ASP A 29 9.05 12.77 -3.15
N ILE A 30 9.82 11.76 -3.60
CA ILE A 30 10.62 11.84 -4.83
C ILE A 30 9.74 12.15 -6.05
N HIS A 31 8.63 11.44 -6.24
CA HIS A 31 7.72 11.71 -7.35
C HIS A 31 7.01 13.07 -7.23
N SER A 32 6.77 13.57 -6.03
CA SER A 32 6.16 14.90 -5.81
C SER A 32 7.06 16.03 -6.30
N ARG A 33 8.39 15.84 -6.20
CA ARG A 33 9.43 16.75 -6.71
C ARG A 33 9.57 16.72 -8.23
N GLY A 34 8.84 15.83 -8.92
CA GLY A 34 8.78 15.76 -10.38
C GLY A 34 9.68 14.69 -11.01
N TRP A 35 10.34 13.87 -10.20
CA TRP A 35 11.12 12.73 -10.67
C TRP A 35 10.21 11.63 -11.26
N THR A 36 10.79 10.80 -12.12
CA THR A 36 10.10 9.68 -12.76
C THR A 36 10.82 8.37 -12.48
N SER A 37 10.07 7.35 -12.06
CA SER A 37 10.57 5.99 -11.94
C SER A 37 10.52 5.24 -13.27
N ALA A 38 11.45 4.30 -13.45
CA ALA A 38 11.46 3.33 -14.54
C ALA A 38 11.60 1.92 -13.95
N TYR A 39 10.83 0.98 -14.48
CA TYR A 39 10.93 -0.44 -14.13
C TYR A 39 11.50 -1.20 -15.32
N ILE A 40 12.63 -1.87 -15.11
CA ILE A 40 13.31 -2.67 -16.14
C ILE A 40 13.10 -4.14 -15.78
N TYR A 41 12.39 -4.85 -16.65
CA TYR A 41 12.21 -6.30 -16.54
C TYR A 41 13.21 -7.01 -17.44
N LEU A 42 14.00 -7.91 -16.86
CA LEU A 42 15.00 -8.72 -17.56
C LEU A 42 14.55 -10.18 -17.53
N ASP A 43 14.78 -10.92 -18.62
CA ASP A 43 14.45 -12.35 -18.71
C ASP A 43 15.15 -13.18 -17.63
N GLN A 44 16.37 -12.78 -17.28
CA GLN A 44 17.08 -13.33 -16.12
C GLN A 44 16.99 -12.34 -14.96
N PRO A 45 16.54 -12.78 -13.76
CA PRO A 45 16.45 -11.89 -12.62
C PRO A 45 17.84 -11.37 -12.23
N ALA A 46 18.02 -10.04 -12.26
CA ALA A 46 19.26 -9.39 -11.83
C ALA A 46 19.47 -9.46 -10.31
N PHE A 47 18.39 -9.59 -9.55
CA PHE A 47 18.39 -9.69 -8.10
C PHE A 47 17.61 -10.92 -7.65
N LEU A 48 18.22 -11.74 -6.79
CA LEU A 48 17.59 -12.92 -6.19
C LEU A 48 17.37 -12.65 -4.71
N GLY A 49 16.12 -12.74 -4.26
CA GLY A 49 15.74 -12.60 -2.86
C GLY A 49 15.37 -13.94 -2.22
N CYS A 50 15.47 -14.03 -0.90
CA CYS A 50 14.97 -15.16 -0.14
C CYS A 50 13.54 -14.88 0.34
N THR A 51 12.59 -15.74 0.00
CA THR A 51 11.23 -15.70 0.54
C THR A 51 11.19 -16.38 1.91
N PRO A 52 10.34 -15.92 2.85
CA PRO A 52 10.18 -16.59 4.14
C PRO A 52 9.85 -18.08 3.94
N PRO A 53 10.55 -19.01 4.61
CA PRO A 53 10.44 -20.45 4.35
C PRO A 53 9.14 -21.09 4.88
N GLY A 54 8.30 -20.34 5.61
CA GLY A 54 7.11 -20.87 6.26
C GLY A 54 5.99 -19.85 6.47
N GLY A 55 4.80 -20.36 6.79
CA GLY A 55 3.57 -19.57 6.95
C GLY A 55 3.63 -18.47 8.00
N PRO A 56 4.04 -18.73 9.26
CA PRO A 56 4.01 -17.72 10.32
C PRO A 56 4.86 -16.48 10.02
N GLU A 57 6.07 -16.67 9.50
CA GLU A 57 6.97 -15.58 9.12
C GLU A 57 6.41 -14.76 7.95
N ALA A 58 5.83 -15.44 6.95
CA ALA A 58 5.15 -14.76 5.85
C ALA A 58 3.94 -13.95 6.35
N MET A 59 3.17 -14.46 7.32
CA MET A 59 2.05 -13.74 7.92
C MET A 59 2.49 -12.50 8.71
N VAL A 60 3.59 -12.59 9.45
CA VAL A 60 4.18 -11.43 10.15
C VAL A 60 4.58 -10.36 9.14
N GLN A 61 5.17 -10.75 8.01
CA GLN A 61 5.55 -9.81 6.96
C GLN A 61 4.33 -9.15 6.31
N GLN A 62 3.31 -9.92 5.97
CA GLN A 62 2.04 -9.40 5.42
C GLN A 62 1.36 -8.46 6.41
N ARG A 63 1.38 -8.77 7.70
CA ARG A 63 0.85 -7.90 8.76
C ARG A 63 1.60 -6.57 8.80
N ARG A 64 2.94 -6.57 8.72
CA ARG A 64 3.74 -5.34 8.68
C ARG A 64 3.37 -4.46 7.50
N TRP A 65 3.24 -5.05 6.30
CA TRP A 65 2.80 -4.32 5.10
C TRP A 65 1.40 -3.75 5.27
N GLY A 66 0.45 -4.54 5.78
CA GLY A 66 -0.91 -4.08 6.02
C GLY A 66 -0.97 -2.92 7.03
N THR A 67 -0.26 -3.04 8.16
CA THR A 67 -0.20 -1.98 9.18
C THR A 67 0.41 -0.70 8.62
N GLY A 68 1.53 -0.78 7.92
CA GLY A 68 2.18 0.42 7.38
C GLY A 68 1.36 1.11 6.28
N MET A 69 0.63 0.35 5.45
CA MET A 69 -0.33 0.94 4.49
C MET A 69 -1.47 1.69 5.18
N LEU A 70 -1.99 1.17 6.30
CA LEU A 70 -3.02 1.84 7.10
C LEU A 70 -2.47 3.07 7.82
N GLU A 71 -1.24 3.00 8.34
CA GLU A 71 -0.56 4.16 8.93
C GLU A 71 -0.43 5.28 7.90
N ILE A 72 0.01 4.99 6.68
CA ILE A 72 0.05 5.98 5.60
C ILE A 72 -1.34 6.54 5.32
N LEU A 73 -2.39 5.71 5.27
CA LEU A 73 -3.74 6.17 4.98
C LEU A 73 -4.33 7.11 6.04
N PHE A 74 -4.07 6.84 7.32
CA PHE A 74 -4.72 7.54 8.44
C PHE A 74 -3.83 8.58 9.14
N ASN A 75 -2.54 8.70 8.77
CA ASN A 75 -1.65 9.70 9.35
C ASN A 75 -2.04 11.13 8.90
N LYS A 76 -2.00 12.09 9.83
CA LYS A 76 -2.30 13.50 9.56
C LYS A 76 -1.26 14.17 8.65
N HIS A 77 -0.03 13.68 8.66
CA HIS A 77 1.03 14.05 7.72
C HIS A 77 1.12 13.07 6.53
N SER A 78 -0.02 12.46 6.17
CA SER A 78 -0.03 11.43 5.14
C SER A 78 0.46 11.97 3.79
N PRO A 79 1.36 11.23 3.11
CA PRO A 79 1.72 11.52 1.73
C PRO A 79 0.52 11.45 0.76
N LEU A 80 -0.63 10.90 1.18
CA LEU A 80 -1.89 11.04 0.44
C LEU A 80 -2.24 12.51 0.17
N ILE A 81 -2.02 13.40 1.13
CA ILE A 81 -2.24 14.84 0.93
C ILE A 81 -1.28 15.35 -0.14
N GLY A 82 -0.05 14.84 -0.19
CA GLY A 82 0.91 15.05 -1.27
C GLY A 82 0.39 14.59 -2.63
N ILE A 83 -0.25 13.43 -2.73
CA ILE A 83 -0.83 12.91 -3.98
C ILE A 83 -1.86 13.88 -4.58
N PHE A 84 -2.69 14.51 -3.74
CA PHE A 84 -3.71 15.45 -4.19
C PHE A 84 -3.20 16.89 -4.40
N SER A 85 -2.14 17.30 -3.70
CA SER A 85 -1.62 18.67 -3.71
C SER A 85 -0.41 18.91 -4.63
N GLN A 86 0.36 17.87 -4.98
CA GLN A 86 1.65 18.00 -5.67
C GLN A 86 1.59 17.62 -7.16
N LYS A 87 2.69 17.91 -7.88
CA LYS A 87 2.89 17.73 -9.34
C LYS A 87 2.99 16.27 -9.80
N LEU A 88 2.23 15.34 -9.24
CA LEU A 88 2.18 13.95 -9.72
C LEU A 88 1.32 13.81 -10.98
N ARG A 89 1.77 12.95 -11.91
CA ARG A 89 0.97 12.59 -13.08
C ARG A 89 -0.27 11.81 -12.64
N PHE A 90 -1.41 12.02 -13.30
CA PHE A 90 -2.67 11.32 -12.99
C PHE A 90 -2.51 9.79 -12.90
N ARG A 91 -1.73 9.19 -13.81
CA ARG A 91 -1.43 7.75 -13.80
C ARG A 91 -0.69 7.30 -12.54
N GLN A 92 0.26 8.10 -12.05
CA GLN A 92 0.99 7.80 -10.80
C GLN A 92 0.05 7.89 -9.60
N ARG A 93 -0.83 8.90 -9.57
CA ARG A 93 -1.84 9.03 -8.50
C ARG A 93 -2.74 7.79 -8.42
N LEU A 94 -3.22 7.29 -9.57
CA LEU A 94 -4.05 6.08 -9.60
C LEU A 94 -3.30 4.83 -9.13
N ALA A 95 -2.02 4.69 -9.52
CA ALA A 95 -1.18 3.59 -9.06
C ALA A 95 -1.02 3.60 -7.53
N TYR A 96 -0.74 4.76 -6.94
CA TYR A 96 -0.65 4.88 -5.48
C TYR A 96 -1.98 4.58 -4.78
N ILE A 97 -3.11 5.10 -5.28
CA ILE A 97 -4.44 4.80 -4.74
C ILE A 97 -4.72 3.29 -4.79
N HIS A 98 -4.34 2.62 -5.87
CA HIS A 98 -4.51 1.17 -6.00
C HIS A 98 -3.73 0.40 -4.92
N VAL A 99 -2.47 0.77 -4.67
CA VAL A 99 -1.63 0.16 -3.62
C VAL A 99 -2.26 0.38 -2.24
N PHE A 100 -2.77 1.57 -1.92
CA PHE A 100 -3.43 1.80 -0.64
C PHE A 100 -4.76 1.05 -0.50
N THR A 101 -5.50 0.90 -1.60
CA THR A 101 -6.75 0.13 -1.62
C THR A 101 -6.51 -1.33 -1.26
N TRP A 102 -5.34 -1.88 -1.63
CA TRP A 102 -4.96 -3.24 -1.25
C TRP A 102 -4.90 -3.41 0.27
N GLY A 103 -4.31 -2.46 1.01
CA GLY A 103 -4.29 -2.50 2.48
C GLY A 103 -5.69 -2.44 3.11
N LEU A 104 -6.57 -1.58 2.57
CA LEU A 104 -7.95 -1.41 3.05
C LEU A 104 -8.87 -2.60 2.75
N ARG A 105 -8.58 -3.37 1.71
CA ARG A 105 -9.41 -4.50 1.24
C ARG A 105 -9.70 -5.54 2.33
N SER A 106 -8.80 -5.67 3.30
CA SER A 106 -8.94 -6.54 4.47
C SER A 106 -10.25 -6.30 5.25
N ILE A 107 -10.68 -5.05 5.39
CA ILE A 107 -11.87 -4.69 6.20
C ILE A 107 -13.18 -5.18 5.56
N PRO A 108 -13.52 -4.82 4.30
CA PRO A 108 -14.75 -5.29 3.66
C PRO A 108 -14.73 -6.81 3.45
N GLU A 109 -13.57 -7.43 3.23
CA GLU A 109 -13.46 -8.89 3.17
C GLU A 109 -13.84 -9.55 4.49
N LEU A 110 -13.34 -9.05 5.61
CA LEU A 110 -13.73 -9.58 6.93
C LEU A 110 -15.22 -9.42 7.19
N VAL A 111 -15.80 -8.25 6.87
CA VAL A 111 -17.24 -8.02 7.00
C VAL A 111 -18.02 -9.01 6.13
N TYR A 112 -17.61 -9.20 4.88
CA TYR A 112 -18.26 -10.13 3.95
C TYR A 112 -18.15 -11.59 4.42
N CYS A 113 -17.01 -12.01 4.96
CA CYS A 113 -16.81 -13.35 5.51
C CYS A 113 -17.67 -13.60 6.77
N LEU A 114 -17.91 -12.58 7.59
CA LEU A 114 -18.74 -12.67 8.80
C LEU A 114 -20.24 -12.58 8.50
N LEU A 115 -20.61 -11.98 7.36
CA LEU A 115 -22.00 -11.73 6.99
C LEU A 115 -22.86 -13.02 6.93
N PRO A 116 -22.42 -14.15 6.31
CA PRO A 116 -23.18 -15.41 6.35
C PRO A 116 -23.41 -15.94 7.76
N SER A 117 -22.37 -15.93 8.60
CA SER A 117 -22.46 -16.40 9.99
C SER A 117 -23.44 -15.56 10.80
N TYR A 118 -23.43 -14.24 10.61
CA TYR A 118 -24.39 -13.34 11.24
C TYR A 118 -25.83 -13.62 10.77
N CYS A 119 -26.05 -13.77 9.45
CA CYS A 119 -27.35 -14.09 8.89
C CYS A 119 -27.91 -15.42 9.42
N LEU A 120 -27.05 -16.44 9.59
CA LEU A 120 -27.44 -17.73 10.15
C LEU A 120 -27.90 -17.61 11.62
N LEU A 121 -27.17 -16.84 12.45
CA LEU A 121 -27.52 -16.66 13.87
C LEU A 121 -28.82 -15.88 14.08
N HIS A 122 -29.08 -14.89 13.22
CA HIS A 122 -30.28 -14.05 13.30
C HIS A 122 -31.45 -14.54 12.43
N ASN A 123 -31.27 -15.67 11.73
CA ASN A 123 -32.26 -16.23 10.80
C ASN A 123 -32.72 -15.22 9.74
N SER A 124 -31.80 -14.36 9.32
CA SER A 124 -32.01 -13.28 8.36
C SER A 124 -31.65 -13.74 6.95
N ALA A 125 -32.46 -13.38 5.95
CA ALA A 125 -32.16 -13.69 4.55
C ALA A 125 -31.02 -12.79 4.04
N LEU A 126 -29.93 -13.41 3.56
CA LEU A 126 -28.77 -12.71 2.99
C LEU A 126 -29.07 -12.13 1.59
N PHE A 127 -29.95 -12.81 0.85
CA PHE A 127 -30.41 -12.39 -0.47
C PHE A 127 -31.92 -12.16 -0.47
N PRO A 128 -32.42 -11.16 -1.22
CA PRO A 128 -33.86 -10.97 -1.37
C PRO A 128 -34.47 -12.21 -2.03
N LYS A 129 -35.63 -12.64 -1.53
CA LYS A 129 -36.39 -13.73 -2.16
C LYS A 129 -36.84 -13.24 -3.54
N VAL A 130 -36.38 -13.90 -4.59
CA VAL A 130 -36.88 -13.64 -5.95
C VAL A 130 -38.33 -14.09 -5.99
N SER A 131 -39.27 -13.14 -6.07
CA SER A 131 -40.67 -13.45 -6.35
C SER A 131 -40.81 -13.76 -7.83
N ARG A 132 -41.42 -14.91 -8.15
CA ARG A 132 -41.97 -15.19 -9.48
C ARG A 132 -43.30 -14.50 -9.66
#